data_AF-A0AAU4B7D1-F1
#
_entry.id   AF-A0AAU4B7D1-F1
#
_cell.length_a   1.000
_cell.length_b   1.000
_cell.length_c   1.000
_cell.angle_alpha   90.00
_cell.angle_beta   90.00
_cell.angle_gamma   90.00
#
_symmetry.space_group_name_H-M   'P 1'
#
loop_
_entity.id
_entity.type
_entity.pdbx_description
1 polymer ?
#
loop_
_entity_poly.entity_id
_entity_poly.type
_entity_poly.pdbx_seq_one_letter_code
_entity_poly.pdbx_strand_id
1 'polypeptide(L)'
;MSVMKRMSMIFKSKANKALDRMEDPRETLDYSYQRQLEMLQKVRRGVADVATSRKRLELQINQLEQQQTKLTDQGKKALQVGREDLAREALTRRAGLESQLNDLRGQYQQLQGEEEKLTLASQRLQAKVDSFRTRKETIKATYTAAEAQTKINEAFSGISEEMGDVGLAIQRAEEKTDTMKARAGAIDELLASGALEDFSGPKDDIQAELDRVGSGPGVDLELEQLKAELGQAPAAKELNQGTPTAQPQQQDTPQQAPQVNWQQKPGGTQ
;
A
#
# COMPACT_ATOMS: atom_id res chain seq x y z
N MET A 1 36.32 -9.60 -15.00
CA MET A 1 35.93 -9.00 -13.70
C MET A 1 34.41 -8.96 -13.52
N SER A 2 33.73 -10.04 -13.11
CA SER A 2 32.24 -9.98 -13.04
C SER A 2 31.52 -10.91 -12.04
N VAL A 3 32.10 -12.03 -11.59
CA VAL A 3 31.41 -12.96 -10.65
C VAL A 3 31.64 -12.65 -9.17
N MET A 4 32.88 -12.30 -8.78
CA MET A 4 33.22 -11.94 -7.38
C MET A 4 32.54 -10.65 -6.91
N LYS A 5 32.44 -9.63 -7.77
CA LYS A 5 31.70 -8.38 -7.45
C LYS A 5 30.20 -8.64 -7.27
N ARG A 6 29.60 -9.55 -8.04
CA ARG A 6 28.17 -9.91 -7.92
C ARG A 6 27.86 -10.69 -6.64
N MET A 7 28.72 -11.64 -6.24
CA MET A 7 28.56 -12.36 -4.97
C MET A 7 28.71 -11.44 -3.74
N SER A 8 29.71 -10.55 -3.74
CA SER A 8 29.89 -9.55 -2.68
C SER A 8 28.71 -8.58 -2.60
N MET A 9 28.14 -8.18 -3.75
CA MET A 9 26.97 -7.30 -3.81
C MET A 9 25.69 -7.99 -3.31
N ILE A 10 25.50 -9.29 -3.56
CA ILE A 10 24.38 -10.07 -3.01
C ILE A 10 24.50 -10.23 -1.50
N PHE A 11 25.71 -10.45 -0.96
CA PHE A 11 25.93 -10.53 0.48
C PHE A 11 25.78 -9.17 1.17
N LYS A 12 26.33 -8.09 0.60
CA LYS A 12 26.14 -6.72 1.11
C LYS A 12 24.67 -6.29 1.05
N SER A 13 23.92 -6.62 0.00
CA SER A 13 22.50 -6.23 -0.08
C SER A 13 21.62 -7.02 0.89
N LYS A 14 21.96 -8.28 1.20
CA LYS A 14 21.28 -9.07 2.25
C LYS A 14 21.64 -8.59 3.66
N ALA A 15 22.88 -8.15 3.88
CA ALA A 15 23.31 -7.55 5.15
C ALA A 15 22.64 -6.17 5.37
N ASN A 16 22.59 -5.31 4.36
CA ASN A 16 21.87 -4.04 4.42
C ASN A 16 20.36 -4.24 4.61
N LYS A 17 19.72 -5.19 3.89
CA LYS A 17 18.31 -5.50 4.11
C LYS A 17 18.00 -6.05 5.51
N ALA A 18 18.95 -6.74 6.15
CA ALA A 18 18.80 -7.20 7.52
C ALA A 18 18.97 -6.05 8.53
N LEU A 19 19.85 -5.08 8.22
CA LEU A 19 20.03 -3.85 9.00
C LEU A 19 18.81 -2.93 8.87
N ASP A 20 18.33 -2.67 7.65
CA ASP A 20 17.14 -1.86 7.35
C ASP A 20 15.87 -2.50 7.92
N ARG A 21 15.82 -3.84 8.01
CA ARG A 21 14.76 -4.57 8.73
C ARG A 21 14.75 -4.33 10.24
N MET A 22 15.93 -4.19 10.84
CA MET A 22 16.02 -3.81 12.26
C MET A 22 15.55 -2.37 12.50
N GLU A 23 15.58 -1.52 11.47
CA GLU A 23 15.11 -0.14 11.53
C GLU A 23 13.65 0.04 11.04
N ASP A 24 13.04 -0.98 10.41
CA ASP A 24 11.66 -0.88 9.92
C ASP A 24 10.66 -0.87 11.10
N PRO A 25 9.96 0.27 11.36
CA PRO A 25 9.00 0.37 12.45
C PRO A 25 7.82 -0.60 12.28
N ARG A 26 7.55 -1.08 11.06
CA ARG A 26 6.45 -2.01 10.78
C ARG A 26 6.66 -3.35 11.49
N GLU A 27 7.86 -3.93 11.39
CA GLU A 27 8.17 -5.24 11.98
C GLU A 27 8.21 -5.18 13.51
N THR A 28 8.81 -4.11 14.08
CA THR A 28 8.87 -3.92 15.52
C THR A 28 7.49 -3.72 16.16
N LEU A 29 6.58 -3.02 15.48
CA LEU A 29 5.20 -2.85 15.92
C LEU A 29 4.40 -4.15 15.81
N ASP A 30 4.59 -4.95 14.75
CA ASP A 30 3.94 -6.25 14.60
C ASP A 30 4.39 -7.22 15.71
N TYR A 31 5.69 -7.28 16.02
CA TYR A 31 6.22 -8.05 17.13
C TYR A 31 5.63 -7.61 18.48
N SER A 32 5.60 -6.29 18.73
CA SER A 32 5.04 -5.73 19.96
C SER A 32 3.54 -6.05 20.12
N TYR A 33 2.77 -6.00 19.02
CA TYR A 33 1.36 -6.38 19.01
C TYR A 33 1.17 -7.86 19.36
N GLN A 34 1.98 -8.74 18.75
CA GLN A 34 1.94 -10.17 19.03
C GLN A 34 2.23 -10.45 20.51
N ARG A 35 3.24 -9.78 21.08
CA ARG A 35 3.57 -9.91 22.50
C ARG A 35 2.43 -9.44 23.41
N GLN A 36 1.73 -8.37 23.05
CA GLN A 36 0.56 -7.90 23.78
C GLN A 36 -0.60 -8.91 23.74
N LEU A 37 -0.84 -9.56 22.60
CA LEU A 37 -1.84 -10.62 22.46
C LEU A 37 -1.50 -11.84 23.33
N GLU A 38 -0.22 -12.25 23.37
CA GLU A 38 0.24 -13.33 24.25
C GLU A 38 0.01 -13.00 25.73
N MET A 39 0.35 -11.78 26.14
CA MET A 39 0.12 -11.32 27.51
C MET A 39 -1.37 -11.32 27.87
N LEU A 40 -2.21 -10.80 26.96
CA LEU A 40 -3.67 -10.83 27.14
C LEU A 40 -4.18 -12.27 27.29
N GLN A 41 -3.71 -13.20 26.48
CA GLN A 41 -4.10 -14.60 26.58
C GLN A 41 -3.65 -15.22 27.92
N LYS A 42 -2.45 -14.90 28.40
CA LYS A 42 -1.97 -15.34 29.73
C LYS A 42 -2.83 -14.80 30.86
N VAL A 43 -3.19 -13.51 30.83
CA VAL A 43 -4.08 -12.92 31.84
C VAL A 43 -5.45 -13.59 31.81
N ARG A 44 -6.03 -13.82 30.63
CA ARG A 44 -7.31 -14.54 30.48
C ARG A 44 -7.26 -15.95 31.04
N ARG A 45 -6.17 -16.69 30.82
CA ARG A 45 -5.97 -18.01 31.43
C ARG A 45 -5.89 -17.90 32.95
N GLY A 46 -5.11 -16.95 33.48
CA GLY A 46 -5.03 -16.72 34.92
C GLY A 46 -6.37 -16.40 35.57
N VAL A 47 -7.23 -15.59 34.92
CA VAL A 47 -8.61 -15.34 35.38
C VAL A 47 -9.39 -16.66 35.44
N ALA A 48 -9.32 -17.49 34.40
CA ALA A 48 -10.02 -18.76 34.36
C ALA A 48 -9.54 -19.75 35.44
N ASP A 49 -8.24 -19.78 35.73
CA ASP A 49 -7.65 -20.63 36.76
C ASP A 49 -8.12 -20.21 38.16
N VAL A 50 -8.19 -18.89 38.43
CA VAL A 50 -8.73 -18.34 39.69
C VAL A 50 -10.23 -18.63 39.80
N ALA A 51 -11.00 -18.39 38.74
CA ALA A 51 -12.43 -18.68 38.71
C ALA A 51 -12.73 -20.17 38.97
N THR A 52 -11.91 -21.06 38.39
CA THR A 52 -12.00 -22.51 38.61
C THR A 52 -11.71 -22.87 40.07
N SER A 53 -10.67 -22.27 40.65
CA SER A 53 -10.30 -22.49 42.05
C SER A 53 -11.40 -21.99 43.00
N ARG A 54 -11.95 -20.79 42.74
CA ARG A 54 -13.10 -20.25 43.47
C ARG A 54 -14.30 -21.18 43.38
N LYS A 55 -14.63 -21.68 42.18
CA LYS A 55 -15.77 -22.60 41.99
C LYS A 55 -15.57 -23.92 42.74
N ARG A 56 -14.34 -24.43 42.80
CA ARG A 56 -14.03 -25.63 43.60
C ARG A 56 -14.28 -25.39 45.10
N LEU A 57 -13.86 -24.24 45.63
CA LEU A 57 -14.16 -23.86 47.02
C LEU A 57 -15.66 -23.72 47.26
N GLU A 58 -16.39 -23.10 46.33
CA GLU A 58 -17.85 -22.95 46.40
C GLU A 58 -18.55 -24.32 46.53
N LEU A 59 -18.14 -25.30 45.72
CA LEU A 59 -18.67 -26.67 45.80
C LEU A 59 -18.34 -27.34 47.13
N GLN A 60 -17.14 -27.14 47.66
CA GLN A 60 -16.74 -27.68 48.96
C GLN A 60 -17.53 -27.05 50.12
N ILE A 61 -17.73 -25.72 50.09
CA ILE A 61 -18.58 -24.99 51.04
C ILE A 61 -20.00 -25.58 51.02
N ASN A 62 -20.60 -25.69 49.84
CA ASN A 62 -21.96 -26.24 49.70
C ASN A 62 -22.07 -27.68 50.26
N GLN A 63 -21.04 -28.52 50.07
CA GLN A 63 -21.03 -29.87 50.65
C GLN A 63 -20.98 -29.86 52.18
N LEU A 64 -20.16 -28.99 52.78
CA LEU A 64 -20.05 -28.87 54.23
C LEU A 64 -21.31 -28.25 54.85
N GLU A 65 -21.95 -27.30 54.19
CA GLU A 65 -23.23 -26.72 54.63
C GLU A 65 -24.36 -27.78 54.64
N GLN A 66 -24.39 -28.66 53.65
CA GLN A 66 -25.32 -29.79 53.64
C GLN A 66 -25.05 -30.76 54.82
N GLN A 67 -23.79 -31.02 55.14
CA GLN A 67 -23.42 -31.85 56.30
C GLN A 67 -23.80 -31.17 57.63
N GLN A 68 -23.56 -29.86 57.74
CA GLN A 68 -23.96 -29.05 58.89
C GLN A 68 -25.48 -29.09 59.10
N THR A 69 -26.26 -29.00 58.02
CA THR A 69 -27.73 -29.12 58.04
C THR A 69 -28.16 -30.50 58.52
N LYS A 70 -27.58 -31.58 57.99
CA LYS A 70 -27.86 -32.96 58.43
C LYS A 70 -27.59 -33.16 59.93
N LEU A 71 -26.46 -32.65 60.43
CA LEU A 71 -26.12 -32.74 61.86
C LEU A 71 -27.10 -31.94 62.72
N THR A 72 -27.55 -30.78 62.22
CA THR A 72 -28.58 -29.97 62.90
C THR A 72 -29.89 -30.73 63.03
N ASP A 73 -30.33 -31.39 61.94
CA ASP A 73 -31.57 -32.17 61.94
C ASP A 73 -31.46 -33.43 62.81
N GLN A 74 -30.31 -34.11 62.79
CA GLN A 74 -30.02 -35.23 63.68
C GLN A 74 -30.05 -34.81 65.15
N GLY A 75 -29.45 -33.67 65.48
CA GLY A 75 -29.48 -33.10 66.84
C GLY A 75 -30.91 -32.79 67.29
N LYS A 76 -31.72 -32.13 66.44
CA LYS A 76 -33.14 -31.87 66.72
C LYS A 76 -33.93 -33.15 66.95
N LYS A 77 -33.72 -34.17 66.11
CA LYS A 77 -34.41 -35.47 66.22
C LYS A 77 -34.00 -36.22 67.49
N ALA A 78 -32.72 -36.18 67.87
CA ALA A 78 -32.22 -36.78 69.11
C ALA A 78 -32.85 -36.15 70.35
N LEU A 79 -33.01 -34.81 70.37
CA LEU A 79 -33.73 -34.11 71.44
C LEU A 79 -35.20 -34.50 71.52
N GLN A 80 -35.88 -34.66 70.39
CA GLN A 80 -37.29 -35.09 70.35
C GLN A 80 -37.51 -36.48 70.97
N VAL A 81 -36.53 -37.38 70.87
CA VAL A 81 -36.59 -38.73 71.46
C VAL A 81 -35.91 -38.82 72.84
N GLY A 82 -35.56 -37.68 73.45
CA GLY A 82 -34.97 -37.62 74.80
C GLY A 82 -33.52 -38.09 74.90
N ARG A 83 -32.80 -38.21 73.77
CA ARG A 83 -31.38 -38.61 73.73
C ARG A 83 -30.47 -37.40 73.67
N GLU A 84 -30.27 -36.76 74.81
CA GLU A 84 -29.45 -35.54 74.94
C GLU A 84 -27.96 -35.78 74.65
N ASP A 85 -27.46 -36.98 74.92
CA ASP A 85 -26.10 -37.42 74.61
C ASP A 85 -25.81 -37.36 73.11
N LEU A 86 -26.69 -37.95 72.29
CA LEU A 86 -26.59 -37.93 70.83
C LEU A 86 -26.78 -36.51 70.27
N ALA A 87 -27.67 -35.72 70.87
CA ALA A 87 -27.87 -34.33 70.47
C ALA A 87 -26.61 -33.49 70.70
N ARG A 88 -25.96 -33.65 71.86
CA ARG A 88 -24.71 -32.97 72.20
C ARG A 88 -23.61 -33.37 71.23
N GLU A 89 -23.46 -34.66 70.93
CA GLU A 89 -22.46 -35.13 69.97
C GLU A 89 -22.67 -34.55 68.56
N ALA A 90 -23.91 -34.53 68.06
CA ALA A 90 -24.24 -33.95 66.76
C ALA A 90 -23.90 -32.46 66.70
N LEU A 91 -24.18 -31.71 67.77
CA LEU A 91 -23.84 -30.29 67.88
C LEU A 91 -22.33 -30.05 67.99
N THR A 92 -21.58 -30.90 68.69
CA THR A 92 -20.11 -30.82 68.74
C THR A 92 -19.51 -31.04 67.35
N ARG A 93 -19.98 -32.04 66.60
CA ARG A 93 -19.54 -32.26 65.21
C ARG A 93 -19.90 -31.07 64.32
N ARG A 94 -21.09 -30.50 64.49
CA ARG A 94 -21.54 -29.30 63.75
C ARG A 94 -20.62 -28.11 64.00
N ALA A 95 -20.24 -27.86 65.25
CA ALA A 95 -19.33 -26.78 65.61
C ALA A 95 -17.96 -26.93 64.95
N GLY A 96 -17.45 -28.16 64.81
CA GLY A 96 -16.22 -28.44 64.07
C GLY A 96 -16.32 -28.08 62.57
N LEU A 97 -17.44 -28.43 61.93
CA LEU A 97 -17.69 -28.05 60.53
C LEU A 97 -17.85 -26.54 60.34
N GLU A 98 -18.43 -25.85 61.33
CA GLU A 98 -18.64 -24.41 61.27
C GLU A 98 -17.33 -23.63 61.25
N SER A 99 -16.31 -24.07 62.01
CA SER A 99 -14.96 -23.51 61.91
C SER A 99 -14.37 -23.67 60.51
N GLN A 100 -14.45 -24.88 59.93
CA GLN A 100 -13.92 -25.15 58.58
C GLN A 100 -14.63 -24.32 57.50
N LEU A 101 -15.95 -24.15 57.64
CA LEU A 101 -16.75 -23.31 56.74
C LEU A 101 -16.31 -21.85 56.79
N ASN A 102 -16.02 -21.31 57.97
CA ASN A 102 -15.56 -19.93 58.11
C ASN A 102 -14.22 -19.72 57.40
N ASP A 103 -13.29 -20.66 57.54
CA ASP A 103 -11.99 -20.61 56.85
C ASP A 103 -12.16 -20.66 55.32
N LEU A 104 -12.98 -21.59 54.81
CA LEU A 104 -13.26 -21.74 53.39
C LEU A 104 -13.98 -20.51 52.81
N ARG A 105 -14.92 -19.92 53.54
CA ARG A 105 -15.61 -18.68 53.13
C ARG A 105 -14.66 -17.50 53.05
N GLY A 106 -13.69 -17.40 53.97
CA GLY A 106 -12.63 -16.40 53.90
C GLY A 106 -11.78 -16.55 52.63
N GLN A 107 -11.33 -17.77 52.33
CA GLN A 107 -10.59 -18.07 51.10
C GLN A 107 -11.41 -17.81 49.83
N TYR A 108 -12.69 -18.15 49.84
CA TYR A 108 -13.61 -17.88 48.73
C TYR A 108 -13.73 -16.38 48.45
N GLN A 109 -13.91 -15.55 49.48
CA GLN A 109 -13.98 -14.09 49.34
C GLN A 109 -12.68 -13.50 48.82
N GLN A 110 -11.54 -14.02 49.28
CA GLN A 110 -10.24 -13.60 48.75
C GLN A 110 -10.11 -13.90 47.25
N LEU A 111 -10.40 -15.13 46.83
CA LEU A 111 -10.34 -15.51 45.41
C LEU A 111 -11.34 -14.73 44.56
N GLN A 112 -12.52 -14.44 45.09
CA GLN A 112 -13.51 -13.59 44.41
C GLN A 112 -12.95 -12.19 44.14
N GLY A 113 -12.34 -11.55 45.16
CA GLY A 113 -11.71 -10.24 44.99
C GLY A 113 -10.51 -10.26 44.03
N GLU A 114 -9.76 -11.36 44.00
CA GLU A 114 -8.66 -11.55 43.03
C GLU A 114 -9.19 -11.75 41.60
N GLU A 115 -10.23 -12.55 41.40
CA GLU A 115 -10.90 -12.78 40.11
C GLU A 115 -11.42 -11.46 39.52
N GLU A 116 -12.09 -10.64 40.33
CA GLU A 116 -12.62 -9.33 39.91
C GLU A 116 -11.50 -8.39 39.47
N LYS A 117 -10.41 -8.30 40.26
CA LYS A 117 -9.23 -7.49 39.92
C LYS A 117 -8.58 -7.95 38.61
N LEU A 118 -8.40 -9.25 38.43
CA LEU A 118 -7.80 -9.80 37.21
C LEU A 118 -8.72 -9.62 36.00
N THR A 119 -10.04 -9.72 36.18
CA THR A 119 -11.04 -9.47 35.13
C THR A 119 -10.98 -8.01 34.66
N LEU A 120 -10.93 -7.05 35.59
CA LEU A 120 -10.76 -5.63 35.26
C LEU A 120 -9.41 -5.36 34.57
N ALA A 121 -8.33 -6.00 35.04
CA ALA A 121 -7.02 -5.89 34.41
C ALA A 121 -7.02 -6.45 32.98
N SER A 122 -7.68 -7.59 32.75
CA SER A 122 -7.87 -8.21 31.44
C SER A 122 -8.62 -7.29 30.47
N GLN A 123 -9.72 -6.68 30.91
CA GLN A 123 -10.49 -5.72 30.11
C GLN A 123 -9.68 -4.49 29.74
N ARG A 124 -8.93 -3.92 30.70
CA ARG A 124 -8.03 -2.78 30.44
C ARG A 124 -6.92 -3.14 29.47
N LEU A 125 -6.36 -4.34 29.59
CA LEU A 125 -5.32 -4.82 28.68
C LEU A 125 -5.87 -5.02 27.27
N GLN A 126 -7.08 -5.58 27.12
CA GLN A 126 -7.77 -5.69 25.84
C GLN A 126 -7.93 -4.32 25.17
N ALA A 127 -8.45 -3.32 25.89
CA ALA A 127 -8.62 -1.97 25.35
C ALA A 127 -7.27 -1.36 24.90
N LYS A 128 -6.19 -1.60 25.66
CA LYS A 128 -4.84 -1.17 25.26
C LYS A 128 -4.37 -1.88 23.99
N VAL A 129 -4.55 -3.19 23.89
CA VAL A 129 -4.20 -3.97 22.69
C VAL A 129 -4.95 -3.47 21.46
N ASP A 130 -6.24 -3.17 21.59
CA ASP A 130 -7.05 -2.65 20.49
C ASP A 130 -6.60 -1.26 20.05
N SER A 131 -6.31 -0.36 21.01
CA SER A 131 -5.74 0.96 20.69
C SER A 131 -4.38 0.86 20.01
N PHE A 132 -3.55 -0.10 20.43
CA PHE A 132 -2.25 -0.34 19.84
C PHE A 132 -2.38 -0.88 18.42
N ARG A 133 -3.35 -1.76 18.15
CA ARG A 133 -3.65 -2.24 16.79
C ARG A 133 -3.95 -1.07 15.85
N THR A 134 -4.84 -0.17 16.25
CA THR A 134 -5.19 1.00 15.42
C THR A 134 -3.97 1.88 15.18
N ARG A 135 -3.22 2.22 16.25
CA ARG A 135 -2.02 3.05 16.15
C ARG A 135 -0.96 2.41 15.26
N LYS A 136 -0.78 1.09 15.35
CA LYS A 136 0.13 0.33 14.49
C LYS A 136 -0.25 0.52 13.03
N GLU A 137 -1.50 0.26 12.65
CA GLU A 137 -1.93 0.40 11.24
C GLU A 137 -1.77 1.84 10.73
N THR A 138 -2.07 2.85 11.57
CA THR A 138 -1.81 4.26 11.23
C THR A 138 -0.32 4.50 10.97
N ILE A 139 0.57 4.06 11.86
CA ILE A 139 2.02 4.26 11.69
C ILE A 139 2.53 3.51 10.45
N LYS A 140 2.08 2.28 10.21
CA LYS A 140 2.45 1.51 9.00
C LYS A 140 2.03 2.24 7.72
N ALA A 141 0.82 2.81 7.70
CA ALA A 141 0.33 3.59 6.57
C ALA A 141 1.13 4.88 6.37
N THR A 142 1.34 5.67 7.44
CA THR A 142 2.13 6.91 7.38
C THR A 142 3.57 6.65 6.95
N TYR A 143 4.20 5.58 7.45
CA TYR A 143 5.54 5.18 7.04
C TYR A 143 5.59 4.81 5.56
N THR A 144 4.62 4.03 5.08
CA THR A 144 4.54 3.64 3.65
C THR A 144 4.32 4.86 2.75
N ALA A 145 3.51 5.83 3.17
CA ALA A 145 3.32 7.08 2.44
C ALA A 145 4.60 7.93 2.41
N ALA A 146 5.32 8.05 3.54
CA ALA A 146 6.59 8.75 3.61
C ALA A 146 7.68 8.08 2.76
N GLU A 147 7.73 6.74 2.75
CA GLU A 147 8.61 5.95 1.89
C GLU A 147 8.33 6.21 0.40
N ALA A 148 7.05 6.25 0.00
CA ALA A 148 6.65 6.56 -1.36
C ALA A 148 7.01 8.00 -1.76
N GLN A 149 6.78 8.98 -0.87
CA GLN A 149 7.14 10.38 -1.12
C GLN A 149 8.64 10.56 -1.31
N THR A 150 9.45 9.86 -0.50
CA THR A 150 10.91 9.89 -0.62
C THR A 150 11.36 9.33 -1.96
N LYS A 151 10.82 8.17 -2.37
CA LYS A 151 11.12 7.57 -3.69
C LYS A 151 10.72 8.47 -4.86
N ILE A 152 9.60 9.18 -4.78
CA ILE A 152 9.16 10.14 -5.80
C ILE A 152 10.14 11.32 -5.88
N ASN A 153 10.53 11.88 -4.74
CA ASN A 153 11.47 13.00 -4.69
C ASN A 153 12.86 12.60 -5.22
N GLU A 154 13.34 11.41 -4.88
CA GLU A 154 14.59 10.85 -5.42
C GLU A 154 14.51 10.63 -6.93
N ALA A 155 13.41 10.07 -7.43
CA ALA A 155 13.19 9.89 -8.87
C ALA A 155 13.15 11.24 -9.61
N PHE A 156 12.48 12.25 -9.05
CA PHE A 156 12.42 13.59 -9.64
C PHE A 156 13.78 14.29 -9.62
N SER A 157 14.53 14.15 -8.53
CA SER A 157 15.90 14.65 -8.44
C SER A 157 16.81 13.99 -9.47
N GLY A 158 16.71 12.67 -9.64
CA GLY A 158 17.49 11.93 -10.65
C GLY A 158 17.15 12.35 -12.08
N ILE A 159 15.87 12.55 -12.39
CA ILE A 159 15.42 13.08 -13.69
C ILE A 159 15.93 14.52 -13.89
N SER A 160 15.92 15.35 -12.85
CA SER A 160 16.39 16.74 -12.95
C SER A 160 17.90 16.81 -13.24
N GLU A 161 18.68 15.90 -12.65
CA GLU A 161 20.11 15.76 -12.93
C GLU A 161 20.35 15.31 -14.38
N GLU A 162 19.61 14.29 -14.84
CA GLU A 162 19.69 13.81 -16.24
C GLU A 162 19.23 14.88 -17.25
N MET A 163 18.15 15.62 -16.97
CA MET A 163 17.70 16.72 -17.82
C MET A 163 18.70 17.89 -17.85
N GLY A 164 19.37 18.17 -16.73
CA GLY A 164 20.46 19.15 -16.67
C GLY A 164 21.62 18.78 -17.60
N ASP A 165 22.02 17.51 -17.58
CA ASP A 165 23.07 16.98 -18.45
C ASP A 165 22.68 17.02 -19.94
N VAL A 166 21.44 16.67 -20.27
CA VAL A 166 20.92 16.74 -21.64
C VAL A 166 20.83 18.19 -22.12
N GLY A 167 20.37 19.12 -21.28
CA GLY A 167 20.32 20.55 -21.61
C GLY A 167 21.70 21.13 -21.94
N LEU A 168 22.72 20.78 -21.15
CA LEU A 168 24.11 21.16 -21.43
C LEU A 168 24.65 20.55 -22.73
N ALA A 169 24.22 19.34 -23.09
CA ALA A 169 24.60 18.72 -24.35
C ALA A 169 23.96 19.41 -25.56
N ILE A 170 22.69 19.81 -25.45
CA ILE A 170 21.97 20.55 -26.49
C ILE A 170 22.60 21.93 -26.71
N GLN A 171 22.86 22.68 -25.64
CA GLN A 171 23.47 24.01 -25.74
C GLN A 171 24.85 23.97 -26.43
N ARG A 172 25.67 22.95 -26.14
CA ARG A 172 26.96 22.75 -26.84
C ARG A 172 26.77 22.41 -28.32
N ALA A 173 25.74 21.65 -28.66
CA ALA A 173 25.43 21.31 -30.05
C ALA A 173 24.95 22.54 -30.83
N GLU A 174 24.16 23.40 -30.20
CA GLU A 174 23.71 24.68 -30.77
C GLU A 174 24.88 25.63 -30.98
N GLU A 175 25.71 25.89 -29.96
CA GLU A 175 26.93 26.71 -30.09
C GLU A 175 27.86 26.20 -31.20
N LYS A 176 28.04 24.88 -31.29
CA LYS A 176 28.86 24.28 -32.36
C LYS A 176 28.23 24.50 -33.74
N THR A 177 26.92 24.44 -33.84
CA THR A 177 26.20 24.68 -35.09
C THR A 177 26.28 26.14 -35.49
N ASP A 178 26.11 27.06 -34.55
CA ASP A 178 26.19 28.49 -34.82
C ASP A 178 27.61 28.94 -35.14
N THR A 179 28.63 28.38 -34.48
CA THR A 179 30.03 28.61 -34.89
C THR A 179 30.33 28.03 -36.27
N MET A 180 29.78 26.87 -36.63
CA MET A 180 29.89 26.34 -38.00
C MET A 180 29.20 27.25 -39.03
N LYS A 181 28.00 27.76 -38.73
CA LYS A 181 27.29 28.72 -39.59
C LYS A 181 28.05 30.04 -39.73
N ALA A 182 28.55 30.60 -38.63
CA ALA A 182 29.35 31.82 -38.64
C ALA A 182 30.64 31.64 -39.45
N ARG A 183 31.28 30.47 -39.33
CA ARG A 183 32.46 30.11 -40.13
C ARG A 183 32.12 29.96 -41.61
N ALA A 184 31.00 29.33 -41.95
CA ALA A 184 30.53 29.21 -43.33
C ALA A 184 30.25 30.60 -43.93
N GLY A 185 29.52 31.47 -43.21
CA GLY A 185 29.29 32.85 -43.64
C GLY A 185 30.58 33.67 -43.81
N ALA A 186 31.56 33.50 -42.90
CA ALA A 186 32.86 34.14 -43.05
C ALA A 186 33.65 33.61 -44.27
N ILE A 187 33.52 32.31 -44.60
CA ILE A 187 34.12 31.73 -45.81
C ILE A 187 33.45 32.31 -47.06
N ASP A 188 32.12 32.43 -47.07
CA ASP A 188 31.36 33.03 -48.17
C ASP A 188 31.74 34.51 -48.39
N GLU A 189 31.92 35.29 -47.32
CA GLU A 189 32.40 36.67 -47.39
C GLU A 189 33.87 36.78 -47.87
N LEU A 190 34.74 35.85 -47.49
CA LEU A 190 36.13 35.81 -47.96
C LEU A 190 36.24 35.40 -49.44
N LEU A 191 35.36 34.51 -49.92
CA LEU A 191 35.19 34.19 -51.34
C LEU A 191 34.67 35.40 -52.13
N ALA A 192 33.64 36.09 -51.61
CA ALA A 192 33.06 37.27 -52.26
C ALA A 192 33.99 38.49 -52.31
N SER A 193 34.84 38.67 -51.29
CA SER A 193 35.85 39.73 -51.23
C SER A 193 37.12 39.44 -52.04
N GLY A 194 37.24 38.23 -52.61
CA GLY A 194 38.39 37.81 -53.42
C GLY A 194 39.66 37.53 -52.60
N ALA A 195 39.55 37.39 -51.28
CA ALA A 195 40.68 37.07 -50.40
C ALA A 195 40.96 35.55 -50.32
N LEU A 196 39.97 34.72 -50.68
CA LEU A 196 40.14 33.28 -50.88
C LEU A 196 40.14 32.96 -52.39
N GLU A 197 41.23 32.40 -52.88
CA GLU A 197 41.32 31.86 -54.25
C GLU A 197 40.67 30.47 -54.31
N ASP A 198 39.68 30.30 -55.18
CA ASP A 198 38.97 29.04 -55.38
C ASP A 198 39.90 28.03 -56.07
N PHE A 199 40.36 27.02 -55.31
CA PHE A 199 41.16 25.91 -55.80
C PHE A 199 40.32 24.69 -56.21
N SER A 200 38.99 24.80 -56.33
CA SER A 200 38.21 23.74 -56.96
C SER A 200 38.62 23.64 -58.44
N GLY A 201 39.03 22.43 -58.84
CA GLY A 201 39.70 22.13 -60.10
C GLY A 201 38.90 22.42 -61.38
N PRO A 202 39.49 22.14 -62.55
CA PRO A 202 39.13 22.74 -63.83
C PRO A 202 37.68 22.49 -64.26
N LYS A 203 37.07 23.56 -64.79
CA LYS A 203 35.74 23.62 -65.41
C LYS A 203 35.41 22.34 -66.20
N ASP A 204 34.32 21.71 -65.80
CA ASP A 204 33.73 20.54 -66.45
C ASP A 204 33.13 20.96 -67.81
N ASP A 205 33.72 20.50 -68.91
CA ASP A 205 33.34 20.81 -70.30
C ASP A 205 31.88 20.45 -70.64
N ILE A 206 31.22 19.64 -69.79
CA ILE A 206 29.86 19.17 -69.96
C ILE A 206 28.81 20.28 -69.79
N GLN A 207 29.04 21.25 -68.89
CA GLN A 207 28.07 22.34 -68.65
C GLN A 207 28.06 23.37 -69.80
N ALA A 208 29.21 23.59 -70.46
CA ALA A 208 29.32 24.45 -71.64
C ALA A 208 28.72 23.82 -72.91
N GLU A 209 28.70 22.49 -73.00
CA GLU A 209 28.06 21.75 -74.10
C GLU A 209 26.52 21.70 -73.95
N LEU A 210 26.01 21.64 -72.71
CA LEU A 210 24.57 21.67 -72.40
C LEU A 210 23.92 23.03 -72.69
N ASP A 211 24.59 24.14 -72.37
CA ASP A 211 24.11 25.49 -72.72
C ASP A 211 24.10 25.74 -74.24
N ARG A 212 24.92 24.98 -75.00
CA ARG A 212 24.98 25.03 -76.48
C ARG A 212 23.91 24.18 -77.16
N VAL A 213 23.44 23.11 -76.50
CA VAL A 213 22.35 22.24 -76.98
C VAL A 213 20.97 22.75 -76.53
N GLY A 214 20.90 23.54 -75.45
CA GLY A 214 19.67 24.09 -74.90
C GLY A 214 19.05 25.30 -75.62
N SER A 215 19.63 25.78 -76.75
CA SER A 215 19.19 27.01 -77.43
C SER A 215 18.82 26.79 -78.92
N GLY A 216 17.93 25.83 -79.21
CA GLY A 216 17.37 25.59 -80.54
C GLY A 216 15.85 25.84 -80.61
N PRO A 217 15.29 26.40 -81.70
CA PRO A 217 13.89 26.80 -81.81
C PRO A 217 13.01 25.58 -82.18
N GLY A 218 12.64 24.78 -81.18
CA GLY A 218 11.71 23.65 -81.34
C GLY A 218 10.40 23.79 -80.54
N VAL A 219 10.42 24.61 -79.49
CA VAL A 219 9.35 24.63 -78.48
C VAL A 219 8.09 25.38 -78.97
N ASP A 220 8.21 26.35 -79.87
CA ASP A 220 7.05 27.08 -80.41
C ASP A 220 6.25 26.26 -81.45
N LEU A 221 6.90 25.33 -82.15
CA LEU A 221 6.28 24.44 -83.15
C LEU A 221 5.54 23.27 -82.48
N GLU A 222 6.06 22.77 -81.35
CA GLU A 222 5.38 21.79 -80.50
C GLU A 222 4.15 22.38 -79.79
N LEU A 223 4.14 23.68 -79.47
CA LEU A 223 3.04 24.33 -78.76
C LEU A 223 1.79 24.57 -79.65
N GLU A 224 1.96 24.69 -80.97
CA GLU A 224 0.86 24.73 -81.94
C GLU A 224 0.28 23.34 -82.24
N GLN A 225 1.13 22.28 -82.25
CA GLN A 225 0.67 20.90 -82.36
C GLN A 225 -0.05 20.42 -81.09
N LEU A 226 0.44 20.80 -79.90
CA LEU A 226 -0.24 20.46 -78.64
C LEU A 226 -1.60 21.17 -78.47
N LYS A 227 -1.77 22.38 -79.01
CA LYS A 227 -3.09 23.05 -79.03
C LYS A 227 -4.08 22.39 -79.99
N ALA A 228 -3.60 21.78 -81.07
CA ALA A 228 -4.43 21.00 -82.00
C ALA A 228 -4.84 19.64 -81.39
N GLU A 229 -4.02 19.04 -80.52
CA GLU A 229 -4.35 17.82 -79.77
C GLU A 229 -5.20 18.07 -78.51
N LEU A 230 -5.19 19.27 -77.93
CA LEU A 230 -6.06 19.69 -76.80
C LEU A 230 -7.55 19.85 -77.17
N GLY A 231 -7.95 19.49 -78.40
CA GLY A 231 -9.33 19.57 -78.89
C GLY A 231 -10.22 18.33 -78.66
N GLN A 232 -9.73 17.21 -78.12
CA GLN A 232 -10.56 16.02 -77.86
C GLN A 232 -10.21 15.30 -76.55
N ALA A 233 -11.08 15.42 -75.57
CA ALA A 233 -11.22 14.56 -74.38
C ALA A 233 -12.73 14.38 -74.14
N PRO A 234 -13.25 13.40 -73.36
CA PRO A 234 -12.57 12.74 -72.25
C PRO A 234 -12.90 11.25 -72.04
N ALA A 235 -12.07 10.52 -71.27
CA ALA A 235 -12.56 9.45 -70.40
C ALA A 235 -11.49 8.95 -69.41
N ALA A 236 -11.88 9.06 -68.14
CA ALA A 236 -11.86 7.98 -67.14
C ALA A 236 -10.56 7.58 -66.41
N LYS A 237 -10.72 7.57 -65.07
CA LYS A 237 -10.27 6.53 -64.10
C LYS A 237 -8.77 6.56 -63.76
N GLU A 238 -8.30 6.32 -62.53
CA GLU A 238 -8.89 5.90 -61.25
C GLU A 238 -7.74 5.92 -60.20
N LEU A 239 -8.08 5.87 -58.90
CA LEU A 239 -7.28 5.29 -57.78
C LEU A 239 -6.05 6.10 -57.27
N ASN A 240 -5.67 6.11 -55.98
CA ASN A 240 -6.21 5.65 -54.71
C ASN A 240 -5.19 6.07 -53.60
N GLN A 241 -5.65 6.20 -52.35
CA GLN A 241 -4.88 6.22 -51.08
C GLN A 241 -3.96 7.43 -50.83
N GLY A 242 -3.96 8.09 -49.67
CA GLY A 242 -4.62 7.85 -48.40
C GLY A 242 -4.31 9.04 -47.47
N THR A 243 -5.26 9.36 -46.61
CA THR A 243 -5.27 10.49 -45.67
C THR A 243 -4.20 10.35 -44.59
N PRO A 244 -3.82 11.47 -43.96
CA PRO A 244 -4.12 11.51 -42.53
C PRO A 244 -4.79 12.82 -42.10
N THR A 245 -5.36 12.72 -40.90
CA THR A 245 -5.47 13.74 -39.85
C THR A 245 -6.87 14.27 -39.52
N ALA A 246 -7.11 14.25 -38.21
CA ALA A 246 -7.89 15.19 -37.40
C ALA A 246 -9.36 14.88 -37.10
N GLN A 247 -9.55 14.43 -35.85
CA GLN A 247 -10.71 14.56 -34.95
C GLN A 247 -11.22 16.03 -34.84
N PRO A 248 -12.22 16.40 -33.99
CA PRO A 248 -13.15 15.63 -33.15
C PRO A 248 -14.62 16.12 -33.26
N GLN A 249 -15.62 15.39 -32.74
CA GLN A 249 -16.71 16.02 -31.98
C GLN A 249 -17.56 15.03 -31.15
N GLN A 250 -17.53 15.32 -29.85
CA GLN A 250 -18.52 15.10 -28.79
C GLN A 250 -19.86 14.45 -29.17
N GLN A 251 -20.26 13.45 -28.37
CA GLN A 251 -21.62 13.38 -27.84
C GLN A 251 -21.66 12.57 -26.54
N ASP A 252 -21.93 13.29 -25.46
CA ASP A 252 -22.33 12.77 -24.16
C ASP A 252 -23.56 11.88 -24.28
N THR A 253 -23.49 10.68 -23.70
CA THR A 253 -24.65 9.85 -23.40
C THR A 253 -24.59 9.48 -21.91
N PRO A 254 -25.60 9.79 -21.09
CA PRO A 254 -25.63 9.31 -19.72
C PRO A 254 -26.13 7.85 -19.67
N GLN A 255 -25.31 6.98 -19.08
CA GLN A 255 -25.56 5.56 -18.94
C GLN A 255 -26.27 5.27 -17.60
N GLN A 256 -27.32 4.46 -17.68
CA GLN A 256 -28.17 3.99 -16.58
C GLN A 256 -27.44 3.07 -15.60
N ALA A 257 -27.83 3.15 -14.32
CA ALA A 257 -27.67 2.08 -13.33
C ALA A 257 -28.92 2.04 -12.41
N PRO A 258 -29.24 0.90 -11.76
CA PRO A 258 -30.61 0.46 -11.51
C PRO A 258 -31.20 0.98 -10.17
N GLN A 259 -32.49 1.30 -10.17
CA GLN A 259 -33.24 1.58 -8.94
C GLN A 259 -33.81 0.29 -8.32
N VAL A 260 -33.46 0.10 -7.05
CA VAL A 260 -34.00 -0.91 -6.15
C VAL A 260 -35.43 -0.52 -5.73
N ASN A 261 -36.35 -1.45 -5.93
CA ASN A 261 -37.77 -1.33 -5.61
C ASN A 261 -38.00 -1.46 -4.08
N TRP A 262 -38.46 -0.38 -3.44
CA TRP A 262 -39.04 -0.43 -2.10
C TRP A 262 -40.55 -0.20 -2.18
N GLN A 263 -41.30 -1.30 -2.22
CA GLN A 263 -42.69 -1.33 -1.80
C GLN A 263 -42.73 -1.52 -0.28
N GLN A 264 -43.28 -0.55 0.46
CA GLN A 264 -44.25 -0.82 1.52
C GLN A 264 -44.99 0.45 1.97
N LYS A 265 -46.29 0.26 2.15
CA LYS A 265 -47.38 1.22 2.34
C LYS A 265 -47.33 2.05 3.64
N PRO A 266 -48.09 3.16 3.69
CA PRO A 266 -48.41 3.87 4.93
C PRO A 266 -49.57 3.20 5.66
N GLY A 267 -49.51 3.16 7.00
CA GLY A 267 -50.64 2.70 7.80
C GLY A 267 -50.49 3.04 9.26
N GLY A 268 -51.41 3.87 9.76
CA GLY A 268 -51.93 3.71 11.13
C GLY A 268 -51.54 4.79 12.13
N THR A 269 -52.37 5.82 12.20
CA THR A 269 -52.72 6.56 13.43
C THR A 269 -53.13 5.61 14.56
N GLN A 270 -52.58 5.81 15.76
CA GLN A 270 -53.28 6.10 17.02
C GLN A 270 -52.28 6.42 18.12
#